data_AF-T1HN40-F1
#
_entry.id   AF-T1HN40-F1
#
_cell.length_a   1.000
_cell.length_b   1.000
_cell.length_c   1.000
_cell.angle_alpha   90.00
_cell.angle_beta   90.00
_cell.angle_gamma   90.00
#
_symmetry.space_group_name_H-M   'P 1'
#
loop_
_entity.id
_entity.type
_entity.pdbx_description
1 polymer ?
#
loop_
_entity_poly.entity_id
_entity_poly.type
_entity_poly.pdbx_seq_one_letter_code
_entity_poly.pdbx_strand_id
1 'polypeptide(L)'
;MLYQLDGDTLILTTNCVLASNRKMLYQPDGDTLILTTKCILASNRKMLYQPDGDTLHLQTKCVITSNRKMLYQPDCDTLILTTKCELASNRKMLYQPDGDTLILTTNCVLASNRKMLYQPDGDTLILTTKCILASNRKMLYQPDGDTLILTTKCVIASNRKMSYQPNGDTLNLQTKCVIASNRKMLNQPDFDTLILTTKCQLASNRKMLFQPDGDTLILITKCVIASNRKMY
;
A
#
# COMPACT_ATOMS: atom_id res chain seq x y z
N MET A 1 16.52 17.78 -7.45
CA MET A 1 17.53 16.84 -7.98
C MET A 1 16.80 15.85 -8.85
N LEU A 2 17.17 15.82 -10.12
CA LEU A 2 16.65 14.93 -11.15
C LEU A 2 17.72 13.86 -11.40
N TYR A 3 17.30 12.60 -11.47
CA TYR A 3 18.13 11.49 -11.93
C TYR A 3 17.48 10.94 -13.19
N GLN A 4 18.12 11.18 -14.34
CA GLN A 4 17.83 10.57 -15.62
C GLN A 4 19.10 9.84 -16.03
N LEU A 5 18.98 8.53 -16.17
CA LEU A 5 20.07 7.59 -16.43
C LEU A 5 19.49 6.56 -17.38
N ASP A 6 20.27 6.21 -18.40
CA ASP A 6 19.84 5.28 -19.45
C ASP A 6 20.86 4.13 -19.51
N GLY A 7 20.38 2.90 -19.68
CA GLY A 7 21.20 1.71 -19.92
C GLY A 7 20.53 0.41 -19.48
N ASP A 8 20.94 -0.71 -20.07
CA ASP A 8 20.33 -2.04 -19.92
C ASP A 8 20.16 -2.47 -18.45
N THR A 9 21.04 -2.02 -17.56
CA THR A 9 20.89 -2.22 -16.12
C THR A 9 21.37 -1.02 -15.32
N LEU A 10 20.48 -0.44 -14.53
CA LEU A 10 20.78 0.70 -13.68
C LEU A 10 20.59 0.37 -12.21
N ILE A 11 21.65 0.57 -11.43
CA ILE A 11 21.64 0.38 -9.98
C ILE A 11 21.92 1.71 -9.29
N LEU A 12 20.92 2.26 -8.61
CA LEU A 12 21.02 3.53 -7.90
C LEU A 12 20.81 3.34 -6.39
N THR A 13 21.84 3.66 -5.61
CA THR A 13 21.76 3.66 -4.15
C THR A 13 21.90 5.06 -3.58
N THR A 14 20.87 5.53 -2.86
CA THR A 14 20.88 6.81 -2.16
C THR A 14 20.84 6.58 -0.65
N ASN A 15 21.89 7.01 0.06
CA ASN A 15 21.96 7.00 1.52
C ASN A 15 21.93 8.43 2.08
N CYS A 16 21.19 8.65 3.15
CA CYS A 16 21.06 9.97 3.76
C CYS A 16 20.86 9.89 5.27
N VAL A 17 21.63 10.64 6.05
CA VAL A 17 21.45 10.72 7.50
C VAL A 17 20.35 11.71 7.84
N LEU A 18 20.48 12.95 7.38
CA LEU A 18 19.50 14.03 7.56
C LEU A 18 19.05 14.56 6.21
N ALA A 19 17.74 14.62 5.98
CA ALA A 19 17.17 15.39 4.89
C ALA A 19 16.01 16.24 5.38
N SER A 20 16.15 17.54 5.18
CA SER A 20 15.07 18.49 5.33
C SER A 20 14.68 19.05 3.97
N ASN A 21 13.38 19.23 3.73
CA ASN A 21 12.83 19.97 2.58
C ASN A 21 13.32 19.50 1.20
N ARG A 22 13.50 18.19 0.99
CA ARG A 22 13.97 17.66 -0.30
C ARG A 22 12.82 17.38 -1.27
N LYS A 23 13.01 17.82 -2.52
CA LYS A 23 12.27 17.37 -3.71
C LYS A 23 13.20 16.54 -4.59
N MET A 24 12.83 15.31 -4.87
CA MET A 24 13.58 14.42 -5.76
C MET A 24 12.66 13.83 -6.82
N LEU A 25 13.17 13.76 -8.04
CA LEU A 25 12.54 13.15 -9.20
C LEU A 25 13.51 12.09 -9.75
N TYR A 26 13.03 10.86 -9.88
CA TYR A 26 13.76 9.75 -10.48
C TYR A 26 12.98 9.29 -11.72
N GLN A 27 13.61 9.42 -12.88
CA GLN A 27 13.11 9.00 -14.20
C GLN A 27 14.23 8.25 -14.95
N PRO A 28 14.75 7.13 -14.41
CA PRO A 28 15.66 6.28 -15.17
C PRO A 28 14.89 5.41 -16.18
N ASP A 29 15.56 5.07 -17.27
CA ASP A 29 15.06 4.22 -18.36
C ASP A 29 16.05 3.05 -18.59
N GLY A 30 15.53 1.84 -18.76
CA GLY A 30 16.31 0.65 -19.10
C GLY A 30 15.69 -0.67 -18.62
N ASP A 31 16.09 -1.78 -19.23
CA ASP A 31 15.48 -3.11 -19.04
C ASP A 31 15.40 -3.54 -17.57
N THR A 32 16.44 -3.27 -16.78
CA THR A 32 16.46 -3.60 -15.34
C THR A 32 16.88 -2.44 -14.46
N LEU A 33 15.97 -2.01 -13.60
CA LEU A 33 16.15 -0.88 -12.70
C LEU A 33 16.13 -1.31 -11.23
N ILE A 34 17.21 -1.02 -10.49
CA ILE A 34 17.31 -1.29 -9.05
C ILE A 34 17.58 0.00 -8.29
N LEU A 35 16.56 0.50 -7.58
CA LEU A 35 16.62 1.73 -6.81
C LEU A 35 16.52 1.44 -5.32
N THR A 36 17.58 1.77 -4.56
CA THR A 36 17.60 1.65 -3.11
C THR A 36 17.77 3.01 -2.43
N THR A 37 16.80 3.42 -1.62
CA THR A 37 16.89 4.64 -0.80
C THR A 37 16.86 4.31 0.69
N LYS A 38 17.89 4.73 1.42
CA LYS A 38 17.95 4.64 2.89
C LYS A 38 18.04 6.04 3.50
N CYS A 39 17.22 6.30 4.51
CA CYS A 39 17.28 7.55 5.26
C CYS A 39 17.08 7.35 6.76
N ILE A 40 17.85 8.04 7.60
CA ILE A 40 17.64 8.00 9.05
C ILE A 40 16.55 9.00 9.45
N LEU A 41 16.78 10.30 9.29
CA LEU A 41 15.80 11.35 9.59
C LEU A 41 15.38 12.10 8.33
N ALA A 42 14.08 12.10 8.04
CA ALA A 42 13.49 12.81 6.91
C ALA A 42 12.37 13.75 7.33
N SER A 43 12.59 15.05 7.17
CA SER A 43 11.57 16.08 7.32
C SER A 43 11.15 16.63 5.95
N ASN A 44 9.85 16.78 5.74
CA ASN A 44 9.25 17.41 4.54
C ASN A 44 9.83 16.91 3.20
N ARG A 45 9.68 15.61 2.91
CA ARG A 45 10.11 15.05 1.61
C ARG A 45 8.96 14.97 0.61
N LYS A 46 9.21 15.41 -0.61
CA LYS A 46 8.42 15.07 -1.80
C LYS A 46 9.28 14.25 -2.74
N MET A 47 8.83 13.06 -3.10
CA MET A 47 9.54 12.22 -4.06
C MET A 47 8.57 11.74 -5.13
N LEU A 48 9.04 11.78 -6.38
CA LEU A 48 8.37 11.27 -7.55
C LEU A 48 9.30 10.25 -8.20
N TYR A 49 8.78 9.04 -8.40
CA TYR A 49 9.45 7.96 -9.14
C TYR A 49 8.58 7.64 -10.36
N GLN A 50 9.14 7.87 -11.54
CA GLN A 50 8.58 7.55 -12.86
C GLN A 50 9.64 6.85 -13.71
N PRO A 51 10.18 5.70 -13.26
CA PRO A 51 11.03 4.86 -14.10
C PRO A 51 10.22 4.12 -15.17
N ASP A 52 10.90 3.77 -16.26
CA ASP A 52 10.39 3.00 -17.40
C ASP A 52 11.34 1.82 -17.68
N GLY A 53 10.80 0.67 -18.10
CA GLY A 53 11.56 -0.53 -18.48
C GLY A 53 10.98 -1.84 -17.93
N ASP A 54 11.48 -3.00 -18.40
CA ASP A 54 10.85 -4.30 -18.16
C ASP A 54 10.74 -4.69 -16.67
N THR A 55 11.80 -4.48 -15.89
CA THR A 55 11.86 -4.90 -14.49
C THR A 55 12.34 -3.81 -13.54
N LEU A 56 11.49 -3.46 -12.57
CA LEU A 56 11.81 -2.49 -11.53
C LEU A 56 11.81 -3.09 -10.12
N HIS A 57 12.93 -2.91 -9.42
CA HIS A 57 13.07 -3.17 -8.00
C HIS A 57 13.33 -1.89 -7.22
N LEU A 58 12.35 -1.46 -6.43
CA LEU A 58 12.42 -0.22 -5.67
C LEU A 58 12.31 -0.49 -4.16
N GLN A 59 13.41 -0.26 -3.45
CA GLN A 59 13.47 -0.40 -2.00
C GLN A 59 13.66 0.93 -1.30
N THR A 60 12.76 1.24 -0.38
CA THR A 60 12.82 2.43 0.46
C THR A 60 12.82 2.05 1.94
N LYS A 61 13.82 2.49 2.69
CA LYS A 61 13.93 2.30 4.15
C LYS A 61 14.10 3.64 4.85
N CYS A 62 13.25 3.94 5.82
CA CYS A 62 13.43 5.11 6.69
C CYS A 62 13.21 4.83 8.16
N VAL A 63 14.02 5.43 9.03
CA VAL A 63 13.85 5.31 10.48
C VAL A 63 12.74 6.25 10.95
N ILE A 64 12.93 7.57 10.86
CA ILE A 64 11.94 8.57 11.27
C ILE A 64 11.54 9.47 10.11
N THR A 65 10.24 9.72 9.97
CA THR A 65 9.72 10.73 9.04
C THR A 65 8.54 11.52 9.61
N SER A 66 8.61 12.85 9.45
CA SER A 66 7.57 13.77 9.90
C SER A 66 6.48 13.94 8.83
N ASN A 67 6.82 14.54 7.69
CA ASN A 67 5.92 14.79 6.57
C ASN A 67 6.52 14.24 5.28
N ARG A 68 5.83 13.26 4.68
CA ARG A 68 6.30 12.65 3.43
C ARG A 68 5.16 12.53 2.44
N LYS A 69 5.40 13.04 1.24
CA LYS A 69 4.57 12.83 0.05
C LYS A 69 5.38 12.00 -0.94
N MET A 70 4.85 10.86 -1.35
CA MET A 70 5.46 10.05 -2.38
C MET A 70 4.44 9.76 -3.48
N LEU A 71 4.92 9.85 -4.71
CA LEU A 71 4.21 9.43 -5.91
C LEU A 71 5.10 8.41 -6.62
N TYR A 72 4.56 7.23 -6.85
CA TYR A 72 5.16 6.17 -7.64
C TYR A 72 4.26 5.91 -8.84
N GLN A 73 4.80 6.13 -10.03
CA GLN A 73 4.17 5.92 -11.33
C GLN A 73 5.19 5.25 -12.27
N PRO A 74 5.71 4.07 -11.92
CA PRO A 74 6.52 3.30 -12.84
C PRO A 74 5.64 2.67 -13.93
N ASP A 75 6.23 2.48 -15.11
CA ASP A 75 5.66 1.74 -16.24
C ASP A 75 6.62 0.58 -16.54
N CYS A 76 6.27 -0.64 -16.12
CA CYS A 76 7.16 -1.80 -16.18
C CYS A 76 6.37 -3.11 -16.16
N ASP A 77 6.72 -4.10 -16.99
CA ASP A 77 6.12 -5.46 -16.94
C ASP A 77 6.15 -6.05 -15.53
N THR A 78 7.26 -5.87 -14.81
CA THR A 78 7.41 -6.36 -13.43
C THR A 78 7.86 -5.28 -12.46
N LEU A 79 7.01 -4.99 -11.46
CA LEU A 79 7.32 -4.11 -10.35
C LEU A 79 7.45 -4.84 -9.01
N ILE A 80 8.56 -4.64 -8.32
CA ILE A 80 8.69 -4.98 -6.89
C ILE A 80 9.04 -3.74 -6.07
N LEU A 81 8.08 -3.29 -5.26
CA LEU A 81 8.21 -2.09 -4.44
C LEU A 81 8.12 -2.41 -2.96
N THR A 82 9.22 -2.22 -2.24
CA THR A 82 9.29 -2.41 -0.79
C THR A 82 9.53 -1.11 -0.05
N THR A 83 8.57 -0.70 0.77
CA THR A 83 8.69 0.45 1.68
C THR A 83 8.69 0.02 3.14
N LYS A 84 9.76 0.34 3.88
CA LYS A 84 9.86 0.13 5.33
C LYS A 84 10.01 1.45 6.08
N CYS A 85 9.30 1.59 7.20
CA CYS A 85 9.40 2.75 8.06
C CYS A 85 9.25 2.41 9.54
N GLU A 86 10.11 2.90 10.42
CA GLU A 86 9.89 2.72 11.85
C GLU A 86 8.84 3.72 12.36
N LEU A 87 9.13 5.01 12.29
CA LEU A 87 8.27 6.07 12.82
C LEU A 87 7.80 7.01 11.71
N ALA A 88 6.47 7.16 11.57
CA ALA A 88 5.87 8.06 10.58
C ALA A 88 4.75 8.91 11.19
N SER A 89 4.90 10.23 11.19
CA SER A 89 3.86 11.14 11.69
C SER A 89 2.77 11.38 10.64
N ASN A 90 3.11 11.94 9.48
CA ASN A 90 2.18 12.21 8.37
C ASN A 90 2.73 11.67 7.05
N ARG A 91 2.06 10.65 6.50
CA ARG A 91 2.37 10.13 5.16
C ARG A 91 1.18 10.27 4.22
N LYS A 92 1.47 10.81 3.04
CA LYS A 92 0.62 10.68 1.85
C LYS A 92 1.40 9.91 0.81
N MET A 93 0.91 8.75 0.39
CA MET A 93 1.53 8.00 -0.71
C MET A 93 0.48 7.68 -1.76
N LEU A 94 0.88 7.85 -3.01
CA LEU A 94 0.10 7.55 -4.19
C LEU A 94 0.92 6.56 -5.02
N TYR A 95 0.34 5.40 -5.27
CA TYR A 95 0.89 4.34 -6.10
C TYR A 95 -0.04 4.17 -7.29
N GLN A 96 0.44 4.48 -8.48
CA GLN A 96 -0.21 4.25 -9.77
C GLN A 96 0.80 3.61 -10.73
N PRO A 97 1.37 2.44 -10.40
CA PRO A 97 2.16 1.69 -11.35
C PRO A 97 1.28 1.04 -12.43
N ASP A 98 1.87 0.83 -13.60
CA ASP A 98 1.29 0.07 -14.70
C ASP A 98 2.22 -1.11 -15.05
N GLY A 99 1.64 -2.22 -15.51
CA GLY A 99 2.31 -3.41 -16.04
C GLY A 99 1.89 -4.75 -15.41
N ASP A 100 2.26 -5.85 -16.06
CA ASP A 100 1.68 -7.19 -15.84
C ASP A 100 1.71 -7.70 -14.40
N THR A 101 2.85 -7.55 -13.71
CA THR A 101 3.05 -8.11 -12.37
C THR A 101 3.53 -7.07 -11.37
N LEU A 102 2.66 -6.75 -10.40
CA LEU A 102 2.91 -5.69 -9.43
C LEU A 102 2.92 -6.21 -7.99
N ILE A 103 4.09 -6.16 -7.34
CA ILE A 103 4.30 -6.60 -5.96
C ILE A 103 4.64 -5.41 -5.06
N LEU A 104 3.67 -5.00 -4.25
CA LEU A 104 3.75 -3.82 -3.39
C LEU A 104 3.78 -4.22 -1.91
N THR A 105 4.92 -4.06 -1.23
CA THR A 105 5.06 -4.34 0.21
C THR A 105 5.32 -3.08 1.02
N THR A 106 4.44 -2.79 1.99
CA THR A 106 4.59 -1.67 2.94
C THR A 106 4.61 -2.15 4.38
N ASN A 107 5.72 -1.91 5.08
CA ASN A 107 5.88 -2.24 6.50
C ASN A 107 6.07 -0.98 7.35
N CYS A 108 5.40 -0.93 8.50
CA CYS A 108 5.65 0.12 9.48
C CYS A 108 5.50 -0.30 10.94
N VAL A 109 6.32 0.27 11.82
CA VAL A 109 6.16 0.10 13.27
C VAL A 109 5.07 1.05 13.78
N LEU A 110 5.31 2.37 13.75
CA LEU A 110 4.40 3.39 14.27
C LEU A 110 3.96 4.40 13.20
N ALA A 111 2.65 4.60 13.10
CA ALA A 111 2.08 5.53 12.14
C ALA A 111 0.92 6.36 12.73
N SER A 112 1.09 7.68 12.83
CA SER A 112 0.05 8.56 13.38
C SER A 112 -1.05 8.84 12.36
N ASN A 113 -0.72 9.45 11.22
CA ASN A 113 -1.66 9.76 10.14
C ASN A 113 -1.15 9.23 8.79
N ARG A 114 -1.92 8.32 8.18
CA ARG A 114 -1.63 7.84 6.82
C ARG A 114 -2.82 8.03 5.90
N LYS A 115 -2.55 8.64 4.75
CA LYS A 115 -3.41 8.61 3.58
C LYS A 115 -2.66 7.88 2.48
N MET A 116 -3.28 6.83 1.96
CA MET A 116 -2.68 6.04 0.90
C MET A 116 -3.73 5.84 -0.18
N LEU A 117 -3.31 6.02 -1.41
CA LEU A 117 -4.10 5.74 -2.60
C LEU A 117 -3.29 4.77 -3.45
N TYR A 118 -3.91 3.66 -3.79
CA TYR A 118 -3.38 2.63 -4.67
C TYR A 118 -4.35 2.49 -5.82
N GLN A 119 -3.88 2.86 -7.01
CA GLN A 119 -4.54 2.72 -8.30
C GLN A 119 -3.57 2.08 -9.30
N PRO A 120 -3.02 0.89 -8.99
CA PRO A 120 -2.25 0.12 -9.94
C PRO A 120 -3.14 -0.46 -11.04
N ASP A 121 -2.57 -0.65 -12.23
CA ASP A 121 -3.17 -1.37 -13.36
C ASP A 121 -2.23 -2.54 -13.74
N GLY A 122 -2.78 -3.70 -14.06
CA GLY A 122 -1.99 -4.88 -14.43
C GLY A 122 -2.59 -6.23 -14.00
N ASP A 123 -2.30 -7.27 -14.76
CA ASP A 123 -2.90 -8.62 -14.65
C ASP A 123 -2.82 -9.21 -13.23
N THR A 124 -1.65 -9.12 -12.58
CA THR A 124 -1.42 -9.70 -11.26
C THR A 124 -0.94 -8.67 -10.25
N LEU A 125 -1.80 -8.40 -9.27
CA LEU A 125 -1.49 -7.50 -8.17
C LEU A 125 -1.34 -8.21 -6.82
N ILE A 126 -0.18 -8.03 -6.18
CA ILE A 126 0.06 -8.48 -4.81
C ILE A 126 0.41 -7.28 -3.93
N LEU A 127 -0.54 -6.89 -3.08
CA LEU A 127 -0.33 -5.85 -2.09
C LEU A 127 -0.27 -6.42 -0.67
N THR A 128 0.86 -6.19 0.00
CA THR A 128 1.03 -6.50 1.42
C THR A 128 1.28 -5.26 2.26
N THR A 129 0.40 -4.99 3.23
CA THR A 129 0.59 -3.94 4.23
C THR A 129 0.68 -4.51 5.64
N LYS A 130 1.79 -4.27 6.34
CA LYS A 130 1.98 -4.63 7.76
C LYS A 130 2.18 -3.39 8.62
N CYS A 131 1.53 -3.36 9.79
CA CYS A 131 1.73 -2.30 10.77
C CYS A 131 1.67 -2.78 12.22
N ILE A 132 2.50 -2.25 13.11
CA ILE A 132 2.35 -2.52 14.54
C ILE A 132 1.28 -1.60 15.14
N LEU A 133 1.51 -0.28 15.25
CA LEU A 133 0.53 0.68 15.76
C LEU A 133 0.15 1.71 14.70
N ALA A 134 -1.16 1.93 14.54
CA ALA A 134 -1.68 2.96 13.65
C ALA A 134 -2.85 3.73 14.27
N SER A 135 -2.77 5.07 14.31
CA SER A 135 -3.77 5.90 14.99
C SER A 135 -4.88 6.41 14.08
N ASN A 136 -4.56 6.85 12.86
CA ASN A 136 -5.53 7.27 11.85
C ASN A 136 -5.07 6.80 10.46
N ARG A 137 -5.86 5.93 9.83
CA ARG A 137 -5.59 5.49 8.45
C ARG A 137 -6.79 5.72 7.56
N LYS A 138 -6.54 6.41 6.44
CA LYS A 138 -7.41 6.41 5.27
C LYS A 138 -6.67 5.70 4.14
N MET A 139 -7.23 4.59 3.67
CA MET A 139 -6.71 3.86 2.52
C MET A 139 -7.83 3.80 1.47
N LEU A 140 -7.48 4.10 0.24
CA LEU A 140 -8.31 3.89 -0.93
C LEU A 140 -7.56 2.95 -1.87
N TYR A 141 -8.20 1.86 -2.23
CA TYR A 141 -7.72 0.87 -3.18
C TYR A 141 -8.70 0.82 -4.34
N GLN A 142 -8.20 1.18 -5.51
CA GLN A 142 -8.89 1.09 -6.80
C GLN A 142 -7.94 0.47 -7.83
N PRO A 143 -7.43 -0.75 -7.56
CA PRO A 143 -6.62 -1.44 -8.54
C PRO A 143 -7.51 -2.05 -9.63
N ASP A 144 -6.98 -2.11 -10.84
CA ASP A 144 -7.56 -2.86 -11.96
C ASP A 144 -6.64 -4.05 -12.28
N GLY A 145 -7.22 -5.17 -12.72
CA GLY A 145 -6.46 -6.37 -13.07
C GLY A 145 -7.11 -7.70 -12.70
N ASP A 146 -6.77 -8.75 -13.45
CA ASP A 146 -7.39 -10.07 -13.37
C ASP A 146 -7.29 -10.71 -11.98
N THR A 147 -6.11 -10.67 -11.36
CA THR A 147 -5.86 -11.33 -10.06
C THR A 147 -5.32 -10.37 -9.02
N LEU A 148 -6.10 -10.14 -7.97
CA LEU A 148 -5.75 -9.21 -6.89
C LEU A 148 -5.66 -9.91 -5.54
N ILE A 149 -4.48 -9.84 -4.92
CA ILE A 149 -4.22 -10.35 -3.58
C ILE A 149 -3.85 -9.20 -2.65
N LEU A 150 -4.79 -8.86 -1.75
CA LEU A 150 -4.60 -7.79 -0.78
C LEU A 150 -4.49 -8.33 0.63
N THR A 151 -3.30 -8.23 1.23
CA THR A 151 -3.04 -8.65 2.61
C THR A 151 -2.75 -7.45 3.52
N THR A 152 -3.63 -7.21 4.49
CA THR A 152 -3.42 -6.20 5.54
C THR A 152 -3.29 -6.87 6.91
N LYS A 153 -2.14 -6.68 7.56
CA LYS A 153 -1.88 -7.14 8.94
C LYS A 153 -1.63 -5.95 9.86
N CYS A 154 -2.28 -5.93 11.01
CA CYS A 154 -2.00 -4.95 12.05
C CYS A 154 -2.07 -5.53 13.47
N VAL A 155 -1.25 -5.00 14.39
CA VAL A 155 -1.41 -5.31 15.81
C VAL A 155 -2.49 -4.41 16.41
N ILE A 156 -2.25 -3.10 16.49
CA ILE A 156 -3.20 -2.13 17.07
C ILE A 156 -3.56 -1.07 16.04
N ALA A 157 -4.87 -0.89 15.85
CA ALA A 157 -5.42 0.09 14.93
C ALA A 157 -6.52 0.91 15.59
N SER A 158 -6.33 2.22 15.65
CA SER A 158 -7.37 3.18 15.94
C SER A 158 -7.83 3.84 14.63
N ASN A 159 -9.11 4.18 14.55
CA ASN A 159 -9.74 4.98 13.48
C ASN A 159 -9.29 4.62 12.05
N ARG A 160 -9.85 3.56 11.50
CA ARG A 160 -9.59 3.14 10.12
C ARG A 160 -10.77 3.40 9.20
N LYS A 161 -10.50 4.11 8.11
CA LYS A 161 -11.39 4.21 6.96
C LYS A 161 -10.71 3.54 5.77
N MET A 162 -11.33 2.48 5.28
CA MET A 162 -10.87 1.75 4.11
C MET A 162 -11.96 1.82 3.05
N SER A 163 -11.58 2.08 1.82
CA SER A 163 -12.46 1.98 0.66
C SER A 163 -11.77 1.09 -0.36
N TYR A 164 -12.45 0.02 -0.77
CA TYR A 164 -11.99 -0.90 -1.78
C TYR A 164 -13.00 -0.86 -2.93
N GLN A 165 -12.55 -0.43 -4.09
CA GLN A 165 -13.26 -0.47 -5.37
C GLN A 165 -12.34 -1.07 -6.44
N PRO A 166 -11.84 -2.30 -6.23
CA PRO A 166 -11.11 -3.02 -7.27
C PRO A 166 -12.05 -3.56 -8.36
N ASN A 167 -11.51 -3.83 -9.55
CA ASN A 167 -12.19 -4.50 -10.67
C ASN A 167 -11.29 -5.62 -11.25
N GLY A 168 -11.87 -6.72 -11.75
CA GLY A 168 -11.16 -7.84 -12.41
C GLY A 168 -11.84 -9.20 -12.21
N ASP A 169 -11.11 -10.31 -12.34
CA ASP A 169 -11.69 -11.67 -12.29
C ASP A 169 -11.69 -12.30 -10.89
N THR A 170 -10.56 -12.20 -10.17
CA THR A 170 -10.39 -12.76 -8.83
C THR A 170 -9.82 -11.77 -7.81
N LEU A 171 -10.54 -11.59 -6.70
CA LEU A 171 -10.07 -10.82 -5.54
C LEU A 171 -9.95 -11.67 -4.26
N ASN A 172 -8.75 -11.74 -3.71
CA ASN A 172 -8.47 -12.29 -2.38
C ASN A 172 -8.05 -11.19 -1.38
N LEU A 173 -9.00 -10.77 -0.55
CA LEU A 173 -8.76 -9.76 0.48
C LEU A 173 -8.61 -10.41 1.87
N GLN A 174 -7.40 -10.35 2.42
CA GLN A 174 -7.07 -10.83 3.75
C GLN A 174 -6.78 -9.69 4.71
N THR A 175 -7.51 -9.65 5.81
CA THR A 175 -7.34 -8.68 6.87
C THR A 175 -7.14 -9.38 8.20
N LYS A 176 -6.04 -9.08 8.90
CA LYS A 176 -5.79 -9.52 10.28
C LYS A 176 -5.48 -8.33 11.18
N CYS A 177 -6.23 -8.18 12.28
CA CYS A 177 -5.93 -7.19 13.32
C CYS A 177 -6.00 -7.81 14.71
N VAL A 178 -5.06 -7.51 15.63
CA VAL A 178 -5.22 -7.95 17.03
C VAL A 178 -6.29 -7.09 17.71
N ILE A 179 -6.07 -5.77 17.76
CA ILE A 179 -6.99 -4.80 18.35
C ILE A 179 -7.39 -3.77 17.29
N ALA A 180 -8.69 -3.58 17.10
CA ALA A 180 -9.20 -2.60 16.16
C ALA A 180 -10.37 -1.80 16.76
N SER A 181 -10.21 -0.49 16.85
CA SER A 181 -11.23 0.44 17.32
C SER A 181 -11.67 1.37 16.18
N ASN A 182 -12.98 1.61 16.05
CA ASN A 182 -13.59 2.52 15.07
C ASN A 182 -13.16 2.21 13.63
N ARG A 183 -13.71 1.13 13.07
CA ARG A 183 -13.42 0.71 11.70
C ARG A 183 -14.62 0.97 10.80
N LYS A 184 -14.39 1.73 9.74
CA LYS A 184 -15.31 1.87 8.61
C LYS A 184 -14.66 1.23 7.38
N MET A 185 -15.34 0.26 6.79
CA MET A 185 -14.95 -0.28 5.48
C MET A 185 -16.11 -0.11 4.51
N LEU A 186 -15.79 0.36 3.32
CA LEU A 186 -16.63 0.30 2.14
C LEU A 186 -15.92 -0.63 1.16
N ASN A 187 -16.60 -1.69 0.75
CA ASN A 187 -16.10 -2.56 -0.30
C ASN A 187 -17.18 -2.60 -1.38
N GLN A 188 -16.82 -2.16 -2.58
CA GLN A 188 -17.61 -2.30 -3.80
C GLN A 188 -16.73 -2.92 -4.89
N PRO A 189 -16.28 -4.18 -4.68
CA PRO A 189 -15.49 -4.89 -5.68
C PRO A 189 -16.40 -5.39 -6.82
N ASP A 190 -15.90 -5.35 -8.04
CA ASP A 190 -16.53 -5.93 -9.23
C ASP A 190 -15.68 -7.11 -9.70
N PHE A 191 -16.05 -8.34 -9.30
CA PHE A 191 -15.27 -9.57 -9.53
C PHE A 191 -16.14 -10.81 -9.66
N ASP A 192 -15.83 -11.67 -10.63
CA ASP A 192 -16.41 -13.00 -10.73
C ASP A 192 -16.19 -13.82 -9.45
N THR A 193 -14.99 -13.77 -8.87
CA THR A 193 -14.66 -14.48 -7.63
C THR A 193 -14.11 -13.56 -6.55
N LEU A 194 -14.82 -13.49 -5.43
CA LEU A 194 -14.47 -12.69 -4.27
C LEU A 194 -14.28 -13.51 -3.00
N ILE A 195 -13.05 -13.52 -2.49
CA ILE A 195 -12.70 -14.16 -1.21
C ILE A 195 -12.30 -13.10 -0.19
N LEU A 196 -13.14 -12.88 0.82
CA LEU A 196 -12.88 -11.95 1.91
C LEU A 196 -12.64 -12.70 3.23
N THR A 197 -11.41 -12.66 3.72
CA THR A 197 -11.04 -13.20 5.03
C THR A 197 -10.69 -12.09 6.02
N THR A 198 -11.49 -11.94 7.08
CA THR A 198 -11.23 -11.01 8.18
C THR A 198 -11.05 -11.74 9.51
N LYS A 199 -9.88 -11.58 10.14
CA LYS A 199 -9.58 -12.12 11.47
C LYS A 199 -9.29 -11.00 12.46
N CYS A 200 -9.90 -11.07 13.64
CA CYS A 200 -9.57 -10.18 14.75
C CYS A 200 -9.65 -10.81 16.14
N GLN A 201 -8.93 -10.25 17.12
CA GLN A 201 -9.11 -10.65 18.52
C GLN A 201 -10.10 -9.71 19.21
N LEU A 202 -9.83 -8.42 19.23
CA LEU A 202 -10.69 -7.40 19.85
C LEU A 202 -11.15 -6.38 18.81
N ALA A 203 -12.45 -6.13 18.76
CA ALA A 203 -13.05 -5.15 17.88
C ALA A 203 -14.12 -4.31 18.56
N SER A 204 -14.05 -2.99 18.37
CA SER A 204 -15.12 -2.08 18.79
C SER A 204 -15.51 -1.13 17.65
N ASN A 205 -16.81 -0.85 17.54
CA ASN A 205 -17.41 0.10 16.60
C ASN A 205 -17.02 -0.19 15.14
N ARG A 206 -17.54 -1.30 14.60
CA ARG A 206 -17.33 -1.68 13.20
C ARG A 206 -18.56 -1.33 12.37
N LYS A 207 -18.34 -0.56 11.31
CA LYS A 207 -19.29 -0.39 10.21
C LYS A 207 -18.66 -0.93 8.94
N MET A 208 -19.32 -1.88 8.31
CA MET A 208 -18.93 -2.40 7.00
C MET A 208 -20.14 -2.26 6.08
N LEU A 209 -19.92 -1.64 4.91
CA LEU A 209 -20.85 -1.67 3.80
C LEU A 209 -20.19 -2.52 2.71
N PHE A 210 -20.90 -3.54 2.26
CA PHE A 210 -20.36 -4.53 1.34
C PHE A 210 -21.35 -4.73 0.19
N GLN A 211 -20.97 -4.25 -0.99
CA GLN A 211 -21.78 -4.32 -2.21
C GLN A 211 -20.91 -4.89 -3.33
N PRO A 212 -20.62 -6.21 -3.29
CA PRO A 212 -19.90 -6.84 -4.38
C PRO A 212 -20.83 -6.99 -5.59
N ASP A 213 -20.26 -6.87 -6.77
CA ASP A 213 -20.83 -7.40 -8.00
C ASP A 213 -19.97 -8.61 -8.41
N GLY A 214 -20.59 -9.71 -8.82
CA GLY A 214 -19.86 -10.97 -9.01
C GLY A 214 -20.63 -12.27 -8.82
N ASP A 215 -20.11 -13.34 -9.40
CA ASP A 215 -20.71 -14.67 -9.38
C ASP A 215 -20.51 -15.43 -8.06
N THR A 216 -19.32 -15.31 -7.46
CA THR A 216 -18.92 -16.10 -6.30
C THR A 216 -18.43 -15.23 -5.14
N LEU A 217 -19.11 -15.31 -4.00
CA LEU A 217 -18.72 -14.63 -2.76
C LEU A 217 -18.41 -15.62 -1.62
N ILE A 218 -17.18 -15.58 -1.12
CA ILE A 218 -16.74 -16.30 0.08
C ILE A 218 -16.36 -15.30 1.18
N LEU A 219 -17.20 -15.20 2.21
CA LEU A 219 -16.96 -14.33 3.36
C LEU A 219 -16.59 -15.12 4.63
N ILE A 220 -15.35 -14.99 5.08
CA ILE A 220 -14.86 -15.61 6.31
C ILE A 220 -14.53 -14.53 7.33
N THR A 221 -15.36 -14.37 8.36
CA THR A 221 -15.06 -13.45 9.47
C THR A 221 -14.92 -14.21 10.79
N LYS A 222 -13.76 -14.08 11.44
CA LYS A 222 -13.52 -14.59 12.80
C LYS A 222 -13.10 -13.44 13.72
N CYS A 223 -13.88 -13.19 14.77
CA CYS A 223 -13.54 -12.22 15.80
C CYS A 223 -13.85 -12.81 17.18
N VAL A 224 -12.89 -12.72 18.11
CA VAL A 224 -13.05 -13.32 19.45
C VAL A 224 -13.98 -12.47 20.31
N ILE A 225 -13.77 -11.16 20.36
CA ILE A 225 -14.63 -10.21 21.07
C ILE A 225 -14.95 -9.06 20.13
N ALA A 226 -16.24 -8.78 19.93
CA ALA A 226 -16.72 -7.67 19.11
C ALA A 226 -17.89 -6.94 19.77
N SER A 227 -17.81 -5.61 19.83
CA SER A 227 -18.90 -4.75 20.29
C SER A 227 -19.31 -3.77 19.19
N ASN A 228 -20.61 -3.48 19.06
CA ASN A 228 -21.17 -2.54 18.09
C ASN A 228 -20.78 -2.83 16.62
N ARG A 229 -21.11 -4.02 16.12
CA ARG A 229 -20.96 -4.40 14.72
C ARG A 229 -22.24 -4.07 13.95
N LYS A 230 -22.13 -3.25 12.89
CA LYS A 230 -23.18 -3.05 11.89
C LYS A 230 -22.65 -3.45 10.52
N MET A 231 -23.36 -4.35 9.85
CA MET A 231 -23.14 -4.70 8.45
C MET A 231 -24.37 -4.23 7.67
N TYR A 232 -24.12 -3.59 6.54
CA TYR A 232 -25.12 -3.11 5.59
C TYR A 232 -24.78 -3.69 4.22
#